data_AF-A0AAC8QAU2-F1
#
_entry.id   AF-A0AAC8QAU2-F1
#
_cell.length_a   1.000
_cell.length_b   1.000
_cell.length_c   1.000
_cell.angle_alpha   90.00
_cell.angle_beta   90.00
_cell.angle_gamma   90.00
#
_symmetry.space_group_name_H-M   'P 1'
#
loop_
_entity.id
_entity.type
_entity.pdbx_description
1 polymer ?
#
loop_
_entity_poly.entity_id
_entity_poly.type
_entity_poly.pdbx_seq_one_letter_code
_entity_poly.pdbx_strand_id
1 'polypeptide(L)'
;MKRLVVSLALLAGCTTTTRQAEPPAPQQTAAPAPEAPPAAKAEAPREPDSVYVFKGVEVFGSRKIPKEKLLALITLPAPGTRMDKKNEAQTKEFIGNLMESKKRLTETGSFAFIRMSVGENQNHTMGVTVDLVDKGDEWRMPFNPEPKGEVADPEGLLAAWSDYLKTFWKLRNQGAVPEWGMGTCRAPMGCYGGFDHPELAPMEQRFIDGVPRNADALVRVLREDKDSGKRMNALMLLIYLSSPEQLVKALLPSVRDPYEGVRNEALRRLGSAQEVSKKPGIVPIEPVLEALWYPLATDRNKAGWTLVHIMEVEGTVHRRQILDKAGEVLVEMAGMRSELDRDPSRKVLAMLAGQDFGDDMAAWRRWFEQSRGARP
;
A
#
# COMPACT_ATOMS: atom_id res chain seq x y z
N MET A 1 -13.21 -11.51 -35.58
CA MET A 1 -13.49 -11.41 -34.14
C MET A 1 -12.16 -11.21 -33.39
N LYS A 2 -11.86 -9.99 -32.95
CA LYS A 2 -10.65 -9.68 -32.17
C LYS A 2 -10.89 -10.03 -30.70
N ARG A 3 -10.09 -10.92 -30.11
CA ARG A 3 -10.11 -11.22 -28.67
C ARG A 3 -9.63 -9.98 -27.91
N LEU A 4 -10.54 -9.29 -27.22
CA LEU A 4 -10.18 -8.33 -26.18
C LEU A 4 -9.64 -9.13 -24.99
N VAL A 5 -8.32 -9.14 -24.82
CA VAL A 5 -7.69 -9.53 -23.56
C VAL A 5 -7.86 -8.33 -22.63
N VAL A 6 -8.89 -8.36 -21.80
CA VAL A 6 -9.02 -7.45 -20.66
C VAL A 6 -8.01 -7.93 -19.64
N SER A 7 -6.80 -7.35 -19.65
CA SER A 7 -5.84 -7.50 -18.57
C SER A 7 -6.44 -6.89 -17.31
N LEU A 8 -7.06 -7.74 -16.49
CA LEU A 8 -7.37 -7.41 -15.11
C LEU A 8 -6.01 -7.17 -14.42
N ALA A 9 -5.62 -5.91 -14.26
CA ALA A 9 -4.48 -5.54 -13.44
C ALA A 9 -4.82 -5.91 -11.99
N LEU A 10 -4.56 -7.16 -11.62
CA LEU A 10 -4.49 -7.63 -10.25
C LEU A 10 -3.30 -6.92 -9.62
N LEU A 11 -3.54 -5.75 -9.04
CA LEU A 11 -2.65 -5.19 -8.05
C LEU A 11 -2.77 -6.09 -6.81
N ALA A 12 -2.00 -7.17 -6.78
CA ALA A 12 -1.77 -7.94 -5.57
C ALA A 12 -1.08 -7.00 -4.57
N GLY A 13 -1.89 -6.33 -3.76
CA GLY A 13 -1.41 -5.56 -2.62
C GLY A 13 -0.72 -6.51 -1.67
N CYS A 14 0.61 -6.54 -1.67
CA CYS A 14 1.35 -7.26 -0.64
C CYS A 14 1.02 -6.62 0.72
N THR A 15 0.29 -7.37 1.53
CA THR A 15 0.05 -7.07 2.94
C THR A 15 1.38 -7.23 3.68
N THR A 16 1.83 -6.16 4.32
CA THR A 16 3.01 -6.16 5.19
C THR A 16 2.50 -6.17 6.62
N THR A 17 2.65 -7.30 7.30
CA THR A 17 2.34 -7.42 8.73
C THR A 17 3.61 -7.02 9.49
N THR A 18 3.59 -5.90 10.19
CA THR A 18 4.65 -5.55 11.16
C THR A 18 4.48 -6.43 12.38
N ARG A 19 5.37 -7.42 12.56
CA ARG A 19 5.45 -8.22 13.78
C ARG A 19 6.18 -7.40 14.84
N GLN A 20 5.53 -7.06 15.95
CA GLN A 20 6.20 -6.48 17.12
C GLN A 20 7.23 -7.48 17.68
N ALA A 21 8.46 -7.02 17.90
CA ALA A 21 9.49 -7.79 18.60
C ALA A 21 9.22 -7.75 20.12
N GLU A 22 9.20 -8.92 20.76
CA GLU A 22 9.23 -9.03 22.22
C GLU A 22 10.60 -8.56 22.78
N PRO A 23 10.63 -7.98 23.99
CA PRO A 23 11.86 -7.52 24.62
C PRO A 23 12.80 -8.69 25.00
N PRO A 24 14.14 -8.48 24.95
CA PRO A 24 15.11 -9.54 25.18
C PRO A 24 15.18 -9.95 26.65
N ALA A 25 15.23 -11.26 26.89
CA ALA A 25 15.51 -11.84 28.19
C ALA A 25 16.97 -11.61 28.64
N PRO A 26 17.28 -11.65 29.96
CA PRO A 26 18.62 -11.36 30.48
C PRO A 26 19.66 -12.41 30.05
N GLN A 27 20.85 -11.92 29.71
CA GLN A 27 21.99 -12.72 29.24
C GLN A 27 22.52 -13.69 30.32
N GLN A 28 22.47 -14.98 30.03
CA GLN A 28 23.26 -16.01 30.73
C GLN A 28 24.59 -16.24 30.01
N THR A 29 25.65 -16.39 30.81
CA THR A 29 27.04 -16.66 30.40
C THR A 29 27.19 -17.94 29.59
N ALA A 30 27.94 -17.86 28.48
CA ALA A 30 28.02 -18.86 27.40
C ALA A 30 28.90 -20.09 27.73
N ALA A 31 28.35 -21.27 27.42
CA ALA A 31 29.07 -22.53 27.19
C ALA A 31 29.40 -22.67 25.68
N PRO A 32 30.37 -23.53 25.28
CA PRO A 32 30.77 -23.65 23.87
C PRO A 32 29.62 -24.16 22.98
N ALA A 33 29.52 -23.58 21.79
CA ALA A 33 28.41 -23.78 20.86
C ALA A 33 28.36 -25.22 20.32
N PRO A 34 27.19 -25.89 20.32
CA PRO A 34 27.01 -27.17 19.64
C PRO A 34 27.04 -26.98 18.12
N GLU A 35 27.56 -28.00 17.41
CA GLU A 35 27.61 -28.04 15.95
C GLU A 35 26.24 -27.74 15.31
N ALA A 36 26.26 -26.93 14.26
CA ALA A 36 25.07 -26.52 13.53
C ALA A 36 24.34 -27.75 12.96
N PRO A 37 23.03 -27.89 13.20
CA PRO A 37 22.27 -28.99 12.63
C PRO A 37 22.27 -28.91 11.09
N PRO A 38 22.27 -30.06 10.40
CA PRO A 38 22.25 -30.10 8.94
C PRO A 38 21.04 -29.34 8.39
N ALA A 39 21.28 -28.54 7.35
CA ALA A 39 20.27 -27.75 6.68
C ALA A 39 19.04 -28.61 6.36
N ALA A 40 17.89 -28.24 6.92
CA ALA A 40 16.63 -28.93 6.67
C ALA A 40 16.37 -28.95 5.15
N LYS A 41 16.14 -30.14 4.60
CA LYS A 41 15.72 -30.30 3.20
C LYS A 41 14.47 -29.45 2.98
N ALA A 42 14.53 -28.51 2.04
CA ALA A 42 13.40 -27.71 1.63
C ALA A 42 12.22 -28.64 1.30
N GLU A 43 11.08 -28.44 1.97
CA GLU A 43 9.84 -29.14 1.63
C GLU A 43 9.51 -28.86 0.16
N ALA A 44 8.95 -29.86 -0.53
CA ALA A 44 8.51 -29.69 -1.91
C ALA A 44 7.50 -28.53 -2.01
N PRO A 45 7.51 -27.74 -3.10
CA PRO A 45 6.57 -26.65 -3.28
C PRO A 45 5.12 -27.11 -3.13
N ARG A 46 4.38 -26.52 -2.19
CA ARG A 46 2.92 -26.72 -2.11
C ARG A 46 2.25 -25.80 -3.12
N GLU A 47 1.28 -26.32 -3.87
CA GLU A 47 0.46 -25.46 -4.73
C GLU A 47 -0.26 -24.41 -3.86
N PRO A 48 -0.30 -23.14 -4.28
CA PRO A 48 -1.08 -22.12 -3.57
C PRO A 48 -2.55 -22.48 -3.53
N ASP A 49 -3.21 -22.27 -2.39
CA ASP A 49 -4.66 -22.43 -2.26
C ASP A 49 -5.37 -21.40 -3.17
N SER A 50 -6.24 -21.90 -4.04
CA SER A 50 -7.01 -21.11 -5.01
C SER A 50 -8.36 -20.65 -4.46
N VAL A 51 -8.75 -21.11 -3.26
CA VAL A 51 -10.07 -20.86 -2.69
C VAL A 51 -10.01 -19.72 -1.68
N TYR A 52 -10.78 -18.66 -1.94
CA TYR A 52 -10.87 -17.48 -1.08
C TYR A 52 -12.27 -17.34 -0.47
N VAL A 53 -12.36 -16.82 0.75
CA VAL A 53 -13.64 -16.46 1.38
C VAL A 53 -13.95 -14.99 1.11
N PHE A 54 -15.04 -14.70 0.42
CA PHE A 54 -15.48 -13.35 0.14
C PHE A 54 -15.98 -12.65 1.43
N LYS A 55 -15.42 -11.50 1.79
CA LYS A 55 -15.77 -10.72 3.00
C LYS A 55 -16.83 -9.65 2.74
N GLY A 56 -17.24 -9.48 1.49
CA GLY A 56 -18.23 -8.52 1.07
C GLY A 56 -17.63 -7.31 0.39
N VAL A 57 -18.45 -6.26 0.35
CA VAL A 57 -18.14 -5.01 -0.33
C VAL A 57 -18.15 -3.87 0.68
N GLU A 58 -17.25 -2.93 0.50
CA GLU A 58 -17.30 -1.65 1.16
C GLU A 58 -17.22 -0.50 0.15
N VAL A 59 -17.77 0.64 0.54
CA VAL A 59 -17.82 1.86 -0.26
C VAL A 59 -17.18 2.97 0.55
N PHE A 60 -16.38 3.79 -0.11
CA PHE A 60 -15.66 4.90 0.50
C PHE A 60 -15.72 6.16 -0.38
N GLY A 61 -15.90 7.32 0.26
CA GLY A 61 -15.61 8.61 -0.36
C GLY A 61 -16.77 9.37 -1.03
N SER A 62 -17.96 8.79 -1.21
CA SER A 62 -19.13 9.61 -1.58
C SER A 62 -19.68 10.33 -0.35
N ARG A 63 -19.85 11.64 -0.47
CA ARG A 63 -20.45 12.54 0.52
C ARG A 63 -21.88 12.94 0.15
N LYS A 64 -22.28 12.72 -1.11
CA LYS A 64 -23.59 13.10 -1.64
C LYS A 64 -24.61 11.98 -1.62
N ILE A 65 -24.17 10.73 -1.71
CA ILE A 65 -25.06 9.57 -1.75
C ILE A 65 -24.81 8.71 -0.51
N PRO A 66 -25.87 8.39 0.29
CA PRO A 66 -25.73 7.51 1.44
C PRO A 66 -25.10 6.16 1.07
N LYS A 67 -24.21 5.66 1.95
CA LYS A 67 -23.47 4.41 1.75
C LYS A 67 -24.39 3.21 1.47
N GLU A 68 -25.52 3.13 2.16
CA GLU A 68 -26.50 2.05 2.05
C GLU A 68 -27.12 2.03 0.65
N LYS A 69 -27.39 3.20 0.07
CA LYS A 69 -27.92 3.34 -1.28
C LYS A 69 -26.88 2.89 -2.33
N LEU A 70 -25.60 3.18 -2.10
CA LEU A 70 -24.53 2.74 -2.99
C LEU A 70 -24.31 1.23 -2.92
N LEU A 71 -24.30 0.67 -1.72
CA LEU A 71 -24.19 -0.78 -1.51
C LEU A 71 -25.35 -1.55 -2.15
N ALA A 72 -26.57 -1.01 -2.13
CA ALA A 72 -27.73 -1.62 -2.78
C ALA A 72 -27.61 -1.74 -4.31
N LEU A 73 -26.72 -0.96 -4.95
CA LEU A 73 -26.47 -1.03 -6.39
C LEU A 73 -25.46 -2.12 -6.77
N ILE A 74 -24.80 -2.73 -5.79
CA ILE A 74 -23.71 -3.67 -6.02
C ILE A 74 -24.24 -5.10 -5.89
N THR A 75 -24.13 -5.86 -6.97
CA THR A 75 -24.62 -7.25 -7.03
C THR A 75 -23.44 -8.20 -6.98
N LEU A 76 -22.81 -8.33 -5.82
CA LEU A 76 -21.74 -9.28 -5.59
C LEU A 76 -22.21 -10.42 -4.65
N PRO A 77 -21.50 -11.56 -4.61
CA PRO A 77 -21.86 -12.67 -3.73
C PRO A 77 -22.01 -12.24 -2.27
N ALA A 78 -22.74 -13.02 -1.47
CA ALA A 78 -22.88 -12.74 -0.05
C ALA A 78 -21.52 -12.89 0.68
N PRO A 79 -21.27 -12.13 1.76
CA PRO A 79 -20.16 -12.40 2.65
C PRO A 79 -20.19 -13.86 3.14
N GLY A 80 -19.04 -14.53 3.11
CA GLY A 80 -18.90 -15.96 3.42
C GLY A 80 -18.87 -16.87 2.19
N THR A 81 -19.23 -16.38 1.00
CA THR A 81 -19.12 -17.18 -0.24
C THR A 81 -17.68 -17.61 -0.49
N ARG A 82 -17.47 -18.90 -0.76
CA ARG A 82 -16.18 -19.45 -1.17
C ARG A 82 -16.01 -19.29 -2.68
N MET A 83 -14.91 -18.67 -3.08
CA MET A 83 -14.55 -18.35 -4.45
C MET A 83 -13.32 -19.15 -4.85
N ASP A 84 -13.44 -20.11 -5.76
CA ASP A 84 -12.30 -20.82 -6.33
C ASP A 84 -11.84 -20.12 -7.60
N LYS A 85 -10.63 -19.55 -7.58
CA LYS A 85 -10.04 -18.84 -8.72
C LYS A 85 -9.72 -19.77 -9.90
N LYS A 86 -9.64 -21.09 -9.67
CA LYS A 86 -9.52 -22.08 -10.76
C LYS A 86 -10.87 -22.39 -11.42
N ASN A 87 -11.98 -22.01 -10.80
CA ASN A 87 -13.31 -22.14 -11.40
C ASN A 87 -13.59 -20.94 -12.34
N GLU A 88 -13.38 -21.17 -13.64
CA GLU A 88 -13.55 -20.14 -14.68
C GLU A 88 -14.97 -19.56 -14.73
N ALA A 89 -16.00 -20.40 -14.54
CA ALA A 89 -17.40 -19.97 -14.58
C ALA A 89 -17.71 -19.02 -13.42
N GLN A 90 -17.32 -19.41 -12.20
CA GLN A 90 -17.50 -18.59 -11.00
C GLN A 90 -16.72 -17.27 -11.09
N THR A 91 -15.48 -17.32 -11.61
CA THR A 91 -14.64 -16.14 -11.83
C THR A 91 -15.27 -15.20 -12.85
N LYS A 92 -15.77 -15.73 -13.98
CA LYS A 92 -16.44 -14.96 -15.03
C LYS A 92 -17.73 -14.30 -14.53
N GLU A 93 -18.52 -15.02 -13.74
CA GLU A 93 -19.73 -14.47 -13.11
C GLU A 93 -19.40 -13.32 -12.17
N PHE A 94 -18.41 -13.50 -11.28
CA PHE A 94 -17.95 -12.45 -10.37
C PHE A 94 -17.48 -11.19 -11.10
N ILE A 95 -16.70 -11.35 -12.18
CA ILE A 95 -16.25 -10.23 -13.00
C ILE A 95 -17.44 -9.55 -13.72
N GLY A 96 -18.37 -10.32 -14.26
CA GLY A 96 -19.59 -9.77 -14.88
C GLY A 96 -20.41 -8.93 -13.90
N ASN A 97 -20.56 -9.45 -12.68
CA ASN A 97 -21.24 -8.78 -11.57
C ASN A 97 -20.54 -7.49 -11.13
N LEU A 98 -19.20 -7.46 -11.09
CA LEU A 98 -18.42 -6.25 -10.85
C LEU A 98 -18.69 -5.18 -11.92
N MET A 99 -18.64 -5.56 -13.20
CA MET A 99 -18.83 -4.64 -14.32
C MET A 99 -20.24 -4.04 -14.33
N GLU A 100 -21.26 -4.87 -14.11
CA GLU A 100 -22.64 -4.39 -14.05
C GLU A 100 -22.88 -3.50 -12.82
N SER A 101 -22.27 -3.82 -11.67
CA SER A 101 -22.32 -2.96 -10.48
C SER A 101 -21.69 -1.59 -10.75
N LYS A 102 -20.53 -1.55 -11.42
CA LYS A 102 -19.89 -0.29 -11.83
C LYS A 102 -20.80 0.54 -12.75
N LYS A 103 -21.48 -0.12 -13.70
CA LYS A 103 -22.42 0.54 -14.60
C LYS A 103 -23.57 1.20 -13.83
N ARG A 104 -24.25 0.48 -12.93
CA ARG A 104 -25.34 1.03 -12.11
C ARG A 104 -24.89 2.18 -11.20
N LEU A 105 -23.70 2.09 -10.62
CA LEU A 105 -23.10 3.19 -9.85
C LEU A 105 -22.93 4.44 -10.73
N THR A 106 -22.37 4.27 -11.93
CA THR A 106 -22.16 5.36 -12.91
C THR A 106 -23.48 6.00 -13.35
N GLU A 107 -24.55 5.22 -13.51
CA GLU A 107 -25.87 5.73 -13.90
C GLU A 107 -26.60 6.44 -12.75
N THR A 108 -26.33 6.07 -11.50
CA THR A 108 -27.03 6.62 -10.32
C THR A 108 -26.46 7.94 -9.82
N GLY A 109 -25.15 8.13 -9.93
CA GLY A 109 -24.46 9.27 -9.33
C GLY A 109 -23.59 10.03 -10.31
N SER A 110 -23.43 11.33 -10.07
CA SER A 110 -22.44 12.15 -10.76
C SER A 110 -21.11 12.06 -10.01
N PHE A 111 -20.26 11.13 -10.42
CA PHE A 111 -18.93 10.93 -9.86
C PHE A 111 -17.85 11.45 -10.80
N ALA A 112 -16.85 12.13 -10.25
CA ALA A 112 -15.61 12.45 -10.94
C ALA A 112 -14.68 11.24 -11.04
N PHE A 113 -14.82 10.28 -10.12
CA PHE A 113 -14.01 9.06 -10.09
C PHE A 113 -14.78 7.87 -9.53
N ILE A 114 -14.60 6.70 -10.14
CA ILE A 114 -15.13 5.42 -9.67
C ILE A 114 -14.10 4.32 -9.94
N ARG A 115 -13.66 3.64 -8.87
CA ARG A 115 -12.84 2.43 -8.95
C ARG A 115 -13.47 1.33 -8.09
N MET A 116 -13.49 0.12 -8.63
CA MET A 116 -13.78 -1.09 -7.86
C MET A 116 -12.50 -1.92 -7.83
N SER A 117 -11.96 -2.13 -6.64
CA SER A 117 -10.70 -2.82 -6.40
C SER A 117 -10.98 -4.13 -5.67
N VAL A 118 -10.42 -5.23 -6.16
CA VAL A 118 -10.47 -6.53 -5.49
C VAL A 118 -9.19 -6.67 -4.66
N GLY A 119 -9.35 -6.82 -3.34
CA GLY A 119 -8.25 -7.09 -2.42
C GLY A 119 -8.25 -8.55 -1.99
N GLU A 120 -7.07 -9.16 -1.93
CA GLU A 120 -6.84 -10.53 -1.44
C GLU A 120 -5.89 -10.48 -0.25
N ASN A 121 -6.19 -11.24 0.80
CA ASN A 121 -5.44 -11.27 2.06
C ASN A 121 -4.77 -12.64 2.27
N GLN A 122 -3.74 -12.65 3.13
CA GLN A 122 -2.94 -13.85 3.44
C GLN A 122 -3.76 -14.99 4.07
N ASN A 123 -4.86 -14.65 4.74
CA ASN A 123 -5.77 -15.62 5.35
C ASN A 123 -6.79 -16.21 4.36
N HIS A 124 -6.50 -16.17 3.06
CA HIS A 124 -7.39 -16.60 1.97
C HIS A 124 -8.77 -15.95 2.05
N THR A 125 -8.79 -14.65 2.32
CA THR A 125 -10.01 -13.85 2.26
C THR A 125 -9.88 -12.81 1.16
N MET A 126 -11.00 -12.43 0.56
CA MET A 126 -11.02 -11.39 -0.46
C MET A 126 -12.18 -10.44 -0.25
N GLY A 127 -12.05 -9.20 -0.69
CA GLY A 127 -13.09 -8.18 -0.57
C GLY A 127 -13.08 -7.23 -1.77
N VAL A 128 -14.15 -6.46 -1.90
CA VAL A 128 -14.21 -5.38 -2.90
C VAL A 128 -14.32 -4.04 -2.20
N THR A 129 -13.45 -3.12 -2.57
CA THR A 129 -13.54 -1.71 -2.19
C THR A 129 -14.03 -0.90 -3.38
N VAL A 130 -15.08 -0.12 -3.18
CA VAL A 130 -15.60 0.84 -4.15
C VAL A 130 -15.20 2.25 -3.72
N ASP A 131 -14.23 2.79 -4.44
CA ASP A 131 -13.64 4.09 -4.22
C ASP A 131 -14.33 5.13 -5.11
N LEU A 132 -14.87 6.18 -4.50
CA LEU A 132 -15.68 7.20 -5.17
C LEU A 132 -15.16 8.61 -4.86
N VAL A 133 -15.27 9.48 -5.87
CA VAL A 133 -15.19 10.93 -5.71
C VAL A 133 -16.40 11.54 -6.40
N ASP A 134 -17.23 12.25 -5.65
CA ASP A 134 -18.37 12.96 -6.21
C ASP A 134 -17.90 14.08 -7.13
N LYS A 135 -18.68 14.41 -8.17
CA LYS A 135 -18.44 15.60 -8.98
C LYS A 135 -18.50 16.85 -8.10
N GLY A 136 -17.50 17.72 -8.17
CA GLY A 136 -17.29 18.85 -7.25
C GLY A 136 -16.32 18.56 -6.09
N ASP A 137 -15.93 17.30 -5.86
CA ASP A 137 -14.93 16.90 -4.87
C ASP A 137 -13.57 16.54 -5.52
N GLU A 138 -13.30 17.03 -6.74
CA GLU A 138 -12.06 16.76 -7.49
C GLU A 138 -10.80 17.28 -6.80
N TRP A 139 -10.93 18.14 -5.79
CA TRP A 139 -9.82 18.57 -4.92
C TRP A 139 -9.10 17.39 -4.24
N ARG A 140 -9.77 16.22 -4.13
CA ARG A 140 -9.22 14.96 -3.63
C ARG A 140 -8.31 14.23 -4.64
N MET A 141 -8.22 14.75 -5.86
CA MET A 141 -7.37 14.23 -6.94
C MET A 141 -6.42 15.33 -7.44
N PRO A 142 -5.61 15.97 -6.57
CA PRO A 142 -4.72 17.06 -6.96
C PRO A 142 -3.44 16.51 -7.62
N PHE A 143 -3.60 15.61 -8.59
CA PHE A 143 -2.50 14.92 -9.23
C PHE A 143 -1.83 15.81 -10.28
N ASN A 144 -0.52 15.62 -10.41
CA ASN A 144 0.27 16.28 -11.43
C ASN A 144 -0.15 15.80 -12.83
N PRO A 145 0.04 16.64 -13.88
CA PRO A 145 -0.17 16.19 -15.25
C PRO A 145 0.77 15.03 -15.59
N GLU A 146 0.35 14.18 -16.54
CA GLU A 146 1.20 13.12 -17.08
C GLU A 146 2.51 13.69 -17.65
N PRO A 147 3.67 13.20 -17.17
CA PRO A 147 4.95 13.53 -17.79
C PRO A 147 4.96 13.11 -19.25
N LYS A 148 5.66 13.88 -20.09
CA LYS A 148 5.72 13.67 -21.54
C LYS A 148 7.13 13.33 -22.03
N GLY A 149 8.11 13.38 -21.12
CA GLY A 149 9.50 13.16 -21.44
C GLY A 149 9.81 11.69 -21.70
N GLU A 150 11.03 11.47 -22.15
CA GLU A 150 11.61 10.14 -22.30
C GLU A 150 13.02 10.20 -21.73
N VAL A 151 13.27 9.42 -20.70
CA VAL A 151 14.53 9.40 -19.99
C VAL A 151 15.21 8.06 -20.25
N ALA A 152 16.49 8.12 -20.60
CA ALA A 152 17.30 6.93 -20.81
C ALA A 152 17.39 6.10 -19.52
N ASP A 153 17.54 4.78 -19.66
CA ASP A 153 17.74 3.89 -18.51
C ASP A 153 19.18 4.05 -17.97
N PRO A 154 19.37 4.64 -16.78
CA PRO A 154 20.71 4.92 -16.26
C PRO A 154 21.44 3.62 -15.93
N GLU A 155 22.55 3.37 -16.62
CA GLU A 155 23.35 2.12 -16.52
C GLU A 155 22.52 0.83 -16.69
N GLY A 156 21.34 0.89 -17.32
CA GLY A 156 20.45 -0.26 -17.47
C GLY A 156 19.81 -0.74 -16.15
N LEU A 157 19.73 0.12 -15.13
CA LEU A 157 19.19 -0.22 -13.80
C LEU A 157 17.69 -0.52 -13.83
N LEU A 158 16.90 0.20 -14.63
CA LEU A 158 15.45 -0.01 -14.74
C LEU A 158 15.15 -1.36 -15.40
N ALA A 159 15.90 -1.71 -16.45
CA ALA A 159 15.82 -3.02 -17.09
C ALA A 159 16.20 -4.13 -16.09
N ALA A 160 17.31 -3.97 -15.37
CA ALA A 160 17.74 -4.93 -14.36
C ALA A 160 16.71 -5.12 -13.23
N TRP A 161 16.05 -4.05 -12.79
CA TRP A 161 14.97 -4.14 -11.82
C TRP A 161 13.75 -4.91 -12.37
N SER A 162 13.44 -4.72 -13.66
CA SER A 162 12.35 -5.43 -14.34
C SER A 162 12.64 -6.93 -14.45
N ASP A 163 13.89 -7.29 -14.77
CA ASP A 163 14.35 -8.67 -14.79
C ASP A 163 14.32 -9.32 -13.40
N TYR A 164 14.71 -8.57 -12.37
CA TYR A 164 14.54 -8.98 -10.97
C TYR A 164 13.07 -9.28 -10.65
N LEU A 165 12.14 -8.36 -10.92
CA LEU A 165 10.72 -8.58 -10.62
C LEU A 165 10.18 -9.80 -11.36
N LYS A 166 10.51 -9.97 -12.65
CA LYS A 166 10.11 -11.13 -13.44
C LYS A 166 10.60 -12.43 -12.82
N THR A 167 11.86 -12.45 -12.39
CA THR A 167 12.50 -13.63 -11.78
C THR A 167 11.92 -13.91 -10.39
N PHE A 168 11.74 -12.87 -9.58
CA PHE A 168 11.13 -12.95 -8.26
C PHE A 168 9.71 -13.52 -8.32
N TRP A 169 8.85 -13.04 -9.22
CA TRP A 169 7.48 -13.55 -9.35
C TRP A 169 7.44 -14.98 -9.87
N LYS A 170 8.35 -15.36 -10.80
CA LYS A 170 8.51 -16.75 -11.22
C LYS A 170 8.83 -17.65 -10.02
N LEU A 171 9.85 -17.28 -9.23
CA LEU A 171 10.27 -18.05 -8.06
C LEU A 171 9.18 -18.11 -6.98
N ARG A 172 8.44 -17.02 -6.78
CA ARG A 172 7.33 -16.97 -5.81
C ARG A 172 6.21 -17.91 -6.18
N ASN A 173 5.83 -17.94 -7.47
CA ASN A 173 4.84 -18.88 -7.99
C ASN A 173 5.29 -20.34 -7.88
N GLN A 174 6.60 -20.58 -7.80
CA GLN A 174 7.21 -21.89 -7.59
C GLN A 174 7.44 -22.21 -6.10
N GLY A 175 7.06 -21.32 -5.18
CA GLY A 175 7.32 -21.47 -3.74
C GLY A 175 8.80 -21.39 -3.34
N ALA A 176 9.69 -20.95 -4.25
CA ALA A 176 11.13 -20.86 -4.02
C ALA A 176 11.54 -19.59 -3.25
N VAL A 177 10.65 -18.61 -3.14
CA VAL A 177 10.75 -17.46 -2.24
C VAL A 177 9.43 -17.31 -1.46
N PRO A 178 9.44 -16.68 -0.27
CA PRO A 178 8.24 -16.57 0.56
C PRO A 178 7.03 -16.02 -0.20
N GLU A 179 5.88 -16.67 -0.02
CA GLU A 179 4.60 -16.21 -0.60
C GLU A 179 4.16 -14.89 0.03
N TRP A 180 4.59 -14.58 1.25
CA TRP A 180 4.22 -13.37 1.98
C TRP A 180 5.40 -12.81 2.76
N GLY A 181 5.33 -11.50 3.04
CA GLY A 181 6.41 -10.77 3.71
C GLY A 181 7.48 -10.25 2.73
N MET A 182 8.41 -9.48 3.29
CA MET A 182 9.63 -9.09 2.59
C MET A 182 10.65 -10.20 2.84
N GLY A 183 11.23 -10.77 1.78
CA GLY A 183 12.43 -11.57 1.96
C GLY A 183 13.59 -10.70 2.46
N THR A 184 14.76 -11.28 2.66
CA THR A 184 15.93 -10.47 3.03
C THR A 184 16.34 -9.54 1.88
N CYS A 185 16.82 -8.35 2.27
CA CYS A 185 17.59 -7.49 1.42
C CYS A 185 18.44 -6.50 2.22
N ARG A 186 19.42 -5.92 1.55
CA ARG A 186 20.41 -4.98 2.05
C ARG A 186 20.00 -3.52 1.82
N ALA A 187 18.87 -3.26 1.16
CA ALA A 187 18.31 -1.91 1.02
C ALA A 187 17.95 -1.33 2.40
N PRO A 188 18.50 -0.16 2.80
CA PRO A 188 18.29 0.35 4.16
C PRO A 188 16.85 0.67 4.53
N MET A 189 16.00 0.96 3.54
CA MET A 189 14.58 1.34 3.71
C MET A 189 13.61 0.23 3.26
N GLY A 190 14.08 -1.02 3.32
CA GLY A 190 13.33 -2.22 2.97
C GLY A 190 13.08 -2.37 1.47
N CYS A 191 12.82 -3.58 1.00
CA CYS A 191 12.52 -3.90 -0.40
C CYS A 191 11.67 -5.18 -0.50
N TYR A 192 11.25 -5.61 -1.69
CA TYR A 192 10.50 -6.88 -1.85
C TYR A 192 11.30 -8.12 -1.38
N GLY A 193 12.63 -8.05 -1.47
CA GLY A 193 13.55 -9.03 -0.92
C GLY A 193 13.71 -10.27 -1.80
N GLY A 194 14.06 -11.39 -1.17
CA GLY A 194 14.32 -12.66 -1.85
C GLY A 194 15.75 -12.80 -2.33
N PHE A 195 16.65 -11.89 -1.93
CA PHE A 195 18.05 -11.91 -2.35
C PHE A 195 18.89 -12.99 -1.66
N ASP A 196 18.34 -13.75 -0.70
CA ASP A 196 18.94 -15.03 -0.27
C ASP A 196 18.91 -16.10 -1.37
N HIS A 197 18.02 -15.97 -2.37
CA HIS A 197 17.93 -16.95 -3.44
C HIS A 197 19.09 -16.76 -4.44
N PRO A 198 19.83 -17.81 -4.84
CA PRO A 198 21.00 -17.69 -5.71
C PRO A 198 20.75 -17.01 -7.06
N GLU A 199 19.55 -17.17 -7.64
CA GLU A 199 19.18 -16.47 -8.89
C GLU A 199 18.96 -14.97 -8.72
N LEU A 200 18.58 -14.51 -7.52
CA LEU A 200 18.28 -13.10 -7.25
C LEU A 200 19.49 -12.38 -6.65
N ALA A 201 20.29 -13.05 -5.81
CA ALA A 201 21.41 -12.45 -5.08
C ALA A 201 22.36 -11.57 -5.94
N PRO A 202 22.80 -12.00 -7.14
CA PRO A 202 23.71 -11.19 -7.97
C PRO A 202 23.07 -9.89 -8.48
N MET A 203 21.73 -9.85 -8.60
CA MET A 203 21.01 -8.66 -9.06
C MET A 203 21.05 -7.54 -8.02
N GLU A 204 21.02 -7.88 -6.72
CA GLU A 204 21.05 -6.89 -5.65
C GLU A 204 22.32 -6.04 -5.67
N GLN A 205 23.46 -6.70 -5.87
CA GLN A 205 24.77 -6.03 -5.85
C GLN A 205 24.83 -4.93 -6.90
N ARG A 206 24.22 -5.14 -8.07
CA ARG A 206 24.10 -4.11 -9.12
C ARG A 206 23.31 -2.90 -8.64
N PHE A 207 22.25 -3.09 -7.85
CA PHE A 207 21.45 -1.99 -7.32
C PHE A 207 22.21 -1.22 -6.24
N ILE A 208 22.86 -1.94 -5.32
CA ILE A 208 23.68 -1.35 -4.25
C ILE A 208 24.77 -0.44 -4.82
N ASP A 209 25.46 -0.89 -5.86
CA ASP A 209 26.56 -0.12 -6.45
C ASP A 209 26.05 0.96 -7.40
N GLY A 210 25.05 0.64 -8.23
CA GLY A 210 24.60 1.50 -9.32
C GLY A 210 23.69 2.64 -8.91
N VAL A 211 22.80 2.42 -7.93
CA VAL A 211 21.80 3.44 -7.53
C VAL A 211 22.45 4.71 -6.99
N PRO A 212 23.41 4.65 -6.03
CA PRO A 212 24.04 5.88 -5.52
C PRO A 212 24.72 6.72 -6.60
N ARG A 213 25.35 6.07 -7.60
CA ARG A 213 26.00 6.77 -8.72
C ARG A 213 25.01 7.42 -9.70
N ASN A 214 23.80 6.88 -9.77
CA ASN A 214 22.78 7.27 -10.75
C ASN A 214 21.55 7.93 -10.11
N ALA A 215 21.67 8.37 -8.85
CA ALA A 215 20.54 8.89 -8.08
C ALA A 215 19.81 10.02 -8.82
N ASP A 216 20.53 11.01 -9.32
CA ASP A 216 19.93 12.15 -10.04
C ASP A 216 19.25 11.71 -11.35
N ALA A 217 19.82 10.75 -12.08
CA ALA A 217 19.23 10.22 -13.30
C ALA A 217 17.94 9.43 -13.01
N LEU A 218 17.92 8.63 -11.95
CA LEU A 218 16.72 7.91 -11.48
C LEU A 218 15.64 8.90 -11.00
N VAL A 219 16.02 9.97 -10.31
CA VAL A 219 15.09 11.04 -9.91
C VAL A 219 14.51 11.75 -11.14
N ARG A 220 15.30 11.95 -12.20
CA ARG A 220 14.78 12.47 -13.47
C ARG A 220 13.80 11.52 -14.14
N VAL A 221 14.10 10.21 -14.19
CA VAL A 221 13.14 9.19 -14.66
C VAL A 221 11.82 9.34 -13.91
N LEU A 222 11.87 9.38 -12.58
CA LEU A 222 10.70 9.51 -11.71
C LEU A 222 9.89 10.80 -11.93
N ARG A 223 10.48 11.88 -12.46
CA ARG A 223 9.80 13.17 -12.65
C ARG A 223 9.35 13.42 -14.09
N GLU A 224 10.10 12.93 -15.05
CA GLU A 224 10.01 13.36 -16.45
C GLU A 224 9.52 12.26 -17.39
N ASP A 225 9.76 10.98 -17.09
CA ASP A 225 9.49 9.90 -18.04
C ASP A 225 7.98 9.61 -18.13
N LYS A 226 7.46 9.57 -19.36
CA LYS A 226 6.06 9.26 -19.66
C LYS A 226 5.66 7.84 -19.23
N ASP A 227 6.59 6.90 -19.22
CA ASP A 227 6.36 5.50 -18.84
C ASP A 227 6.23 5.37 -17.32
N SER A 228 5.01 5.10 -16.84
CA SER A 228 4.74 4.92 -15.41
C SER A 228 5.43 3.69 -14.81
N GLY A 229 5.71 2.65 -15.60
CA GLY A 229 6.48 1.49 -15.19
C GLY A 229 7.94 1.83 -14.91
N LYS A 230 8.56 2.66 -15.77
CA LYS A 230 9.91 3.20 -15.49
C LYS A 230 9.92 4.06 -14.23
N ARG A 231 8.93 4.95 -14.05
CA ARG A 231 8.82 5.79 -12.84
C ARG A 231 8.70 4.93 -11.59
N MET A 232 7.85 3.90 -11.62
CA MET A 232 7.72 2.93 -10.54
C MET A 232 9.05 2.23 -10.24
N ASN A 233 9.75 1.73 -11.27
CA ASN A 233 11.02 1.04 -11.10
C ASN A 233 12.10 1.98 -10.51
N ALA A 234 12.16 3.23 -10.96
CA ALA A 234 13.07 4.22 -10.41
C ALA A 234 12.81 4.44 -8.91
N LEU A 235 11.54 4.54 -8.51
CA LEU A 235 11.15 4.65 -7.11
C LEU A 235 11.60 3.43 -6.30
N MET A 236 11.35 2.23 -6.83
CA MET A 236 11.78 0.97 -6.20
C MET A 236 13.30 0.82 -6.12
N LEU A 237 14.06 1.48 -6.98
CA LEU A 237 15.52 1.48 -6.93
C LEU A 237 16.06 2.52 -5.94
N LEU A 238 15.42 3.69 -5.82
CA LEU A 238 15.89 4.76 -4.93
C LEU A 238 15.93 4.37 -3.44
N ILE A 239 15.28 3.27 -3.04
CA ILE A 239 15.42 2.68 -1.69
C ILE A 239 16.86 2.22 -1.35
N TYR A 240 17.74 2.08 -2.34
CA TYR A 240 19.17 1.76 -2.14
C TYR A 240 20.03 3.01 -1.87
N LEU A 241 19.44 4.20 -1.79
CA LEU A 241 20.13 5.36 -1.23
C LEU A 241 20.48 5.11 0.24
N SER A 242 21.52 5.76 0.75
CA SER A 242 21.96 5.57 2.14
C SER A 242 21.28 6.52 3.14
N SER A 243 20.66 7.61 2.66
CA SER A 243 20.06 8.64 3.51
C SER A 243 18.52 8.66 3.36
N PRO A 244 17.78 8.47 4.46
CA PRO A 244 16.34 8.69 4.48
C PRO A 244 15.93 10.09 4.00
N GLU A 245 16.70 11.13 4.33
CA GLU A 245 16.41 12.50 3.92
C GLU A 245 16.58 12.70 2.40
N GLN A 246 17.61 12.09 1.81
CA GLN A 246 17.78 12.06 0.36
C GLN A 246 16.62 11.32 -0.32
N LEU A 247 16.19 10.18 0.23
CA LEU A 247 15.03 9.44 -0.28
C LEU A 247 13.77 10.30 -0.21
N VAL A 248 13.47 10.91 0.94
CA VAL A 248 12.28 11.75 1.09
C VAL A 248 12.30 12.90 0.08
N LYS A 249 13.42 13.60 -0.07
CA LYS A 249 13.56 14.68 -1.06
C LYS A 249 13.33 14.19 -2.50
N ALA A 250 13.77 12.97 -2.82
CA ALA A 250 13.56 12.37 -4.13
C ALA A 250 12.09 12.03 -4.38
N LEU A 251 11.41 11.43 -3.39
CA LEU A 251 10.09 10.82 -3.56
C LEU A 251 8.92 11.75 -3.29
N LEU A 252 9.10 12.80 -2.49
CA LEU A 252 7.99 13.66 -2.05
C LEU A 252 7.13 14.21 -3.21
N PRO A 253 7.71 14.67 -4.35
CA PRO A 253 6.91 15.12 -5.49
C PRO A 253 6.00 14.03 -6.10
N SER A 254 6.39 12.76 -5.96
CA SER A 254 5.70 11.59 -6.52
C SER A 254 4.48 11.17 -5.71
N VAL A 255 4.25 11.75 -4.52
CA VAL A 255 2.97 11.59 -3.80
C VAL A 255 1.80 12.06 -4.66
N ARG A 256 2.01 13.03 -5.56
CA ARG A 256 1.00 13.52 -6.51
C ARG A 256 1.18 13.00 -7.93
N ASP A 257 1.92 11.91 -8.15
CA ASP A 257 2.08 11.33 -9.50
C ASP A 257 0.69 10.97 -10.10
N PRO A 258 0.47 11.19 -11.41
CA PRO A 258 -0.79 10.81 -12.05
C PRO A 258 -1.07 9.30 -11.98
N TYR A 259 -0.03 8.48 -11.95
CA TYR A 259 -0.14 7.04 -11.86
C TYR A 259 -0.26 6.55 -10.42
N GLU A 260 -1.34 5.83 -10.13
CA GLU A 260 -1.68 5.34 -8.78
C GLU A 260 -0.59 4.47 -8.15
N GLY A 261 0.10 3.66 -8.94
CA GLY A 261 1.17 2.83 -8.42
C GLY A 261 2.34 3.67 -7.87
N VAL A 262 2.72 4.73 -8.57
CA VAL A 262 3.85 5.58 -8.15
C VAL A 262 3.50 6.33 -6.86
N ARG A 263 2.26 6.85 -6.74
CA ARG A 263 1.80 7.48 -5.50
C ARG A 263 1.81 6.51 -4.32
N ASN A 264 1.24 5.31 -4.54
CA ASN A 264 1.17 4.28 -3.51
C ASN A 264 2.56 3.92 -2.97
N GLU A 265 3.51 3.71 -3.86
CA GLU A 265 4.86 3.33 -3.46
C GLU A 265 5.63 4.51 -2.85
N ALA A 266 5.44 5.74 -3.36
CA ALA A 266 6.04 6.94 -2.77
C ALA A 266 5.64 7.07 -1.30
N LEU A 267 4.33 7.01 -0.99
CA LEU A 267 3.82 7.07 0.37
C LEU A 267 4.41 5.97 1.24
N ARG A 268 4.44 4.72 0.76
CA ARG A 268 5.01 3.59 1.50
C ARG A 268 6.47 3.84 1.88
N ARG A 269 7.27 4.35 0.95
CA ARG A 269 8.69 4.60 1.16
C ARG A 269 8.98 5.82 2.01
N LEU A 270 8.12 6.84 1.97
CA LEU A 270 8.16 7.94 2.94
C LEU A 270 7.94 7.41 4.37
N GLY A 271 6.94 6.55 4.58
CA GLY A 271 6.72 5.89 5.86
C GLY A 271 7.93 5.08 6.32
N SER A 272 8.54 4.29 5.42
CA SER A 272 9.75 3.50 5.72
C SER A 272 10.95 4.40 6.08
N ALA A 273 11.12 5.53 5.37
CA ALA A 273 12.17 6.50 5.66
C ALA A 273 11.99 7.13 7.05
N GLN A 274 10.76 7.52 7.40
CA GLN A 274 10.42 8.04 8.73
C GLN A 274 10.70 7.00 9.82
N GLU A 275 10.24 5.77 9.61
CA GLU A 275 10.43 4.66 10.54
C GLU A 275 11.92 4.37 10.77
N VAL A 276 12.74 4.31 9.72
CA VAL A 276 14.17 3.98 9.83
C VAL A 276 14.96 5.14 10.42
N SER A 277 14.68 6.39 10.01
CA SER A 277 15.46 7.54 10.46
C SER A 277 15.31 7.82 11.95
N LYS A 278 14.12 7.58 12.52
CA LYS A 278 13.70 8.01 13.87
C LYS A 278 13.93 9.51 14.14
N LYS A 279 14.05 10.33 13.08
CA LYS A 279 14.28 11.77 13.19
C LYS A 279 12.98 12.54 12.98
N PRO A 280 12.65 13.53 13.82
CA PRO A 280 11.49 14.37 13.60
C PRO A 280 11.66 15.23 12.34
N GLY A 281 10.57 15.47 11.64
CA GLY A 281 10.47 16.45 10.55
C GLY A 281 11.09 16.04 9.22
N ILE A 282 11.53 14.79 9.05
CA ILE A 282 12.09 14.37 7.75
C ILE A 282 11.01 14.20 6.68
N VAL A 283 9.84 13.66 7.03
CA VAL A 283 8.67 13.59 6.15
C VAL A 283 7.72 14.73 6.53
N PRO A 284 7.47 15.70 5.62
CA PRO A 284 6.50 16.74 5.89
C PRO A 284 5.10 16.13 6.01
N ILE A 285 4.35 16.56 7.01
CA ILE A 285 3.05 15.95 7.34
C ILE A 285 1.97 16.33 6.33
N GLU A 286 2.02 17.53 5.73
CA GLU A 286 0.95 18.04 4.86
C GLU A 286 0.62 17.12 3.68
N PRO A 287 1.59 16.65 2.86
CA PRO A 287 1.30 15.76 1.74
C PRO A 287 0.72 14.42 2.19
N VAL A 288 1.06 13.96 3.41
CA VAL A 288 0.51 12.72 3.98
C VAL A 288 -0.95 12.92 4.38
N LEU A 289 -1.29 14.05 5.02
CA LEU A 289 -2.68 14.36 5.38
C LEU A 289 -3.57 14.57 4.16
N GLU A 290 -3.04 15.18 3.09
CA GLU A 290 -3.74 15.27 1.82
C GLU A 290 -3.97 13.89 1.19
N ALA A 291 -2.97 13.00 1.22
CA ALA A 291 -3.06 11.67 0.64
C ALA A 291 -4.08 10.75 1.35
N LEU A 292 -4.41 11.01 2.63
CA LEU A 292 -5.53 10.34 3.30
C LEU A 292 -6.87 10.61 2.63
N TRP A 293 -7.01 11.72 1.90
CA TRP A 293 -8.21 12.03 1.14
C TRP A 293 -8.20 11.47 -0.28
N TYR A 294 -7.10 10.89 -0.77
CA TYR A 294 -7.02 10.39 -2.13
C TYR A 294 -8.07 9.30 -2.39
N PRO A 295 -8.53 9.18 -3.65
CA PRO A 295 -9.62 8.30 -4.01
C PRO A 295 -9.35 6.84 -3.73
N LEU A 296 -8.11 6.36 -3.82
CA LEU A 296 -7.80 4.93 -3.77
C LEU A 296 -7.43 4.46 -2.36
N ALA A 297 -7.96 3.31 -1.95
CA ALA A 297 -7.60 2.68 -0.68
C ALA A 297 -6.09 2.42 -0.54
N THR A 298 -5.41 2.12 -1.65
CA THR A 298 -3.95 1.95 -1.66
C THR A 298 -3.22 3.23 -1.28
N ASP A 299 -3.66 4.40 -1.75
CA ASP A 299 -3.03 5.66 -1.39
C ASP A 299 -3.27 5.96 0.11
N ARG A 300 -4.53 5.81 0.55
CA ARG A 300 -4.93 6.08 1.93
C ARG A 300 -4.27 5.18 2.94
N ASN A 301 -4.18 3.86 2.69
CA ASN A 301 -3.56 2.96 3.64
C ASN A 301 -2.07 3.24 3.84
N LYS A 302 -1.33 3.61 2.79
CA LYS A 302 0.10 3.97 2.90
C LYS A 302 0.28 5.35 3.52
N ALA A 303 -0.60 6.30 3.23
CA ALA A 303 -0.63 7.58 3.93
C ALA A 303 -0.92 7.39 5.44
N GLY A 304 -1.85 6.51 5.80
CA GLY A 304 -2.18 6.17 7.18
C GLY A 304 -0.98 5.59 7.93
N TRP A 305 -0.30 4.58 7.37
CA TRP A 305 0.91 4.03 7.99
C TRP A 305 2.07 5.03 8.03
N THR A 306 2.22 5.89 7.01
CA THR A 306 3.20 6.99 7.06
C THR A 306 2.91 7.93 8.21
N LEU A 307 1.64 8.31 8.42
CA LEU A 307 1.23 9.16 9.52
C LEU A 307 1.46 8.50 10.88
N VAL A 308 1.22 7.19 10.99
CA VAL A 308 1.59 6.41 12.18
C VAL A 308 3.07 6.59 12.51
N HIS A 309 3.96 6.38 11.54
CA HIS A 309 5.41 6.48 11.78
C HIS A 309 5.88 7.90 12.10
N ILE A 310 5.25 8.93 11.50
CA ILE A 310 5.50 10.32 11.89
C ILE A 310 5.12 10.52 13.36
N MET A 311 3.93 10.07 13.77
CA MET A 311 3.46 10.23 15.16
C MET A 311 4.23 9.38 16.18
N GLU A 312 4.76 8.22 15.80
CA GLU A 312 5.62 7.41 16.68
C GLU A 312 6.94 8.14 17.00
N VAL A 313 7.43 9.00 16.09
CA VAL A 313 8.66 9.77 16.28
C VAL A 313 8.38 11.13 16.91
N GLU A 314 7.32 11.82 16.47
CA GLU A 314 7.03 13.21 16.84
C GLU A 314 5.96 13.36 17.92
N GLY A 315 5.29 12.26 18.31
CA GLY A 315 4.17 12.28 19.23
C GLY A 315 2.97 13.03 18.67
N THR A 316 2.29 13.79 19.54
CA THR A 316 1.04 14.51 19.19
C THR A 316 1.27 15.98 18.86
N VAL A 317 2.49 16.40 18.48
CA VAL A 317 2.79 17.81 18.16
C VAL A 317 1.91 18.37 17.04
N HIS A 318 1.49 17.51 16.10
CA HIS A 318 0.60 17.88 14.99
C HIS A 318 -0.89 17.65 15.27
N ARG A 319 -1.28 17.38 16.52
CA ARG A 319 -2.66 16.97 16.87
C ARG A 319 -3.73 17.85 16.24
N ARG A 320 -3.62 19.17 16.38
CA ARG A 320 -4.65 20.10 15.85
C ARG A 320 -4.73 20.02 14.33
N GLN A 321 -3.58 20.04 13.66
CA GLN A 321 -3.50 19.94 12.22
C GLN A 321 -4.09 18.63 11.69
N ILE A 322 -3.81 17.50 12.34
CA ILE A 322 -4.36 16.20 11.95
C ILE A 322 -5.88 16.19 12.13
N LEU A 323 -6.39 16.64 13.28
CA LEU A 323 -7.83 16.69 13.54
C LEU A 323 -8.57 17.59 12.54
N ASP A 324 -8.02 18.77 12.24
CA ASP A 324 -8.66 19.73 11.35
C ASP A 324 -8.63 19.29 9.88
N LYS A 325 -7.51 18.72 9.41
CA LYS A 325 -7.33 18.39 7.98
C LYS A 325 -7.73 16.96 7.63
N ALA A 326 -7.63 16.01 8.55
CA ALA A 326 -7.81 14.59 8.26
C ALA A 326 -8.67 13.83 9.28
N GLY A 327 -9.15 14.49 10.35
CA GLY A 327 -9.90 13.79 11.40
C GLY A 327 -11.16 13.10 10.88
N GLU A 328 -11.93 13.74 9.99
CA GLU A 328 -13.12 13.15 9.39
C GLU A 328 -12.81 11.87 8.60
N VAL A 329 -11.78 11.91 7.74
CA VAL A 329 -11.41 10.76 6.91
C VAL A 329 -10.82 9.62 7.74
N LEU A 330 -10.05 9.94 8.79
CA LEU A 330 -9.52 8.94 9.72
C LEU A 330 -10.66 8.22 10.46
N VAL A 331 -11.70 8.95 10.91
CA VAL A 331 -12.87 8.34 11.55
C VAL A 331 -13.66 7.47 10.57
N GLU A 332 -13.79 7.88 9.30
CA GLU A 332 -14.41 7.03 8.27
C GLU A 332 -13.60 5.76 8.03
N MET A 333 -12.29 5.89 7.83
CA MET A 333 -11.37 4.76 7.61
C MET A 333 -11.33 3.80 8.80
N ALA A 334 -11.37 4.31 10.05
CA ALA A 334 -11.42 3.48 11.26
C ALA A 334 -12.68 2.58 11.36
N GLY A 335 -13.72 2.87 10.57
CA GLY A 335 -14.93 2.05 10.44
C GLY A 335 -14.97 1.19 9.17
N MET A 336 -13.89 1.14 8.39
CA MET A 336 -13.79 0.29 7.20
C MET A 336 -13.66 -1.20 7.56
N ARG A 337 -14.03 -2.06 6.61
CA ARG A 337 -13.87 -3.52 6.76
C ARG A 337 -12.43 -3.95 6.44
N SER A 338 -11.83 -3.31 5.44
CA SER A 338 -10.42 -3.44 5.10
C SER A 338 -9.54 -3.08 6.31
N GLU A 339 -8.84 -4.08 6.83
CA GLU A 339 -7.87 -3.88 7.93
C GLU A 339 -6.74 -2.94 7.49
N LEU A 340 -6.42 -2.93 6.20
CA LEU A 340 -5.37 -2.07 5.64
C LEU A 340 -5.67 -0.58 5.84
N ASP A 341 -6.93 -0.16 5.77
CA ASP A 341 -7.34 1.23 5.99
C ASP A 341 -7.70 1.47 7.46
N ARG A 342 -8.39 0.50 8.08
CA ARG A 342 -8.90 0.58 9.44
C ARG A 342 -7.77 0.71 10.47
N ASP A 343 -6.80 -0.19 10.40
CA ASP A 343 -5.79 -0.34 11.44
C ASP A 343 -4.87 0.88 11.57
N PRO A 344 -4.27 1.44 10.49
CA PRO A 344 -3.49 2.66 10.64
C PRO A 344 -4.33 3.84 11.14
N SER A 345 -5.59 3.93 10.72
CA SER A 345 -6.48 5.02 11.14
C SER A 345 -6.83 4.93 12.62
N ARG A 346 -7.15 3.74 13.13
CA ARG A 346 -7.38 3.51 14.56
C ARG A 346 -6.14 3.79 15.37
N LYS A 347 -4.96 3.38 14.91
CA LYS A 347 -3.70 3.65 15.60
C LYS A 347 -3.45 5.16 15.72
N VAL A 348 -3.64 5.91 14.64
CA VAL A 348 -3.56 7.39 14.65
C VAL A 348 -4.57 7.98 15.63
N LEU A 349 -5.84 7.61 15.53
CA LEU A 349 -6.90 8.15 16.39
C LEU A 349 -6.65 7.79 17.86
N ALA A 350 -6.14 6.60 18.18
CA ALA A 350 -5.81 6.19 19.53
C ALA A 350 -4.65 6.99 20.12
N MET A 351 -3.59 7.25 19.34
CA MET A 351 -2.49 8.12 19.76
C MET A 351 -2.98 9.56 20.01
N LEU A 352 -3.91 10.07 19.20
CA LEU A 352 -4.52 11.38 19.44
C LEU A 352 -5.45 11.35 20.65
N ALA A 353 -6.26 10.32 20.84
CA ALA A 353 -7.23 10.24 21.93
C ALA A 353 -6.59 9.94 23.29
N GLY A 354 -5.39 9.34 23.29
CA GLY A 354 -4.77 8.78 24.49
C GLY A 354 -5.44 7.48 24.97
N GLN A 355 -6.36 6.91 24.19
CA GLN A 355 -7.06 5.66 24.46
C GLN A 355 -7.58 5.04 23.15
N ASP A 356 -7.79 3.73 23.16
CA ASP A 356 -8.38 3.00 22.04
C ASP A 356 -9.85 2.68 22.33
N PHE A 357 -10.77 3.11 21.47
CA PHE A 357 -12.19 2.78 21.58
C PHE A 357 -12.58 1.51 20.82
N GLY A 358 -11.60 0.79 20.24
CA GLY A 358 -11.81 -0.46 19.53
C GLY A 358 -12.81 -0.32 18.38
N ASP A 359 -13.81 -1.20 18.35
CA ASP A 359 -14.86 -1.23 17.34
C ASP A 359 -16.03 -0.26 17.59
N ASP A 360 -16.04 0.49 18.70
CA ASP A 360 -17.10 1.47 18.98
C ASP A 360 -16.94 2.74 18.13
N MET A 361 -17.46 2.68 16.90
CA MET A 361 -17.47 3.82 15.98
C MET A 361 -18.28 5.01 16.48
N ALA A 362 -19.23 4.80 17.39
CA ALA A 362 -19.97 5.90 18.00
C ALA A 362 -19.09 6.62 19.03
N ALA A 363 -18.26 5.91 19.80
CA ALA A 363 -17.26 6.51 20.67
C ALA A 363 -16.21 7.30 19.89
N TRP A 364 -15.66 6.74 18.81
CA TRP A 364 -14.72 7.45 17.92
C TRP A 364 -15.30 8.77 17.41
N ARG A 365 -16.55 8.74 16.90
CA ARG A 365 -17.24 9.95 16.41
C ARG A 365 -17.49 10.97 17.51
N ARG A 366 -17.97 10.55 18.68
CA ARG A 366 -18.20 11.46 19.83
C ARG A 366 -16.91 12.14 20.26
N TRP A 367 -15.84 11.37 20.41
CA TRP A 367 -14.52 11.91 20.78
C TRP A 367 -14.00 12.91 19.74
N PHE A 368 -14.14 12.59 18.44
CA PHE A 368 -13.71 13.48 17.37
C PHE A 368 -14.46 14.82 17.40
N GLU A 369 -15.79 14.79 17.51
CA GLU A 369 -16.61 16.02 17.55
C GLU A 369 -16.31 16.88 18.79
N GLN A 370 -16.15 16.25 19.96
CA GLN A 370 -15.74 16.95 21.18
C GLN A 370 -14.36 17.60 21.02
N SER A 371 -13.39 16.87 20.46
CA SER A 371 -12.03 17.35 20.24
C SER A 371 -11.96 18.49 19.21
N ARG A 372 -12.87 18.50 18.23
CA ARG A 372 -12.96 19.58 17.22
C ARG A 372 -13.61 20.84 17.79
N GLY A 373 -14.68 20.65 18.58
CA GLY A 373 -15.47 21.73 19.20
C GLY A 373 -14.79 22.41 20.39
N ALA A 374 -13.87 21.72 21.08
CA ALA A 374 -12.96 22.32 22.05
C ALA A 374 -11.91 23.19 21.31
N ARG A 375 -12.31 24.37 20.86
CA ARG A 375 -11.38 25.44 20.52
C ARG A 375 -10.93 26.08 21.84
N PRO A 376 -9.61 26.22 22.09
CA PRO A 376 -9.13 26.99 23.24
C PRO A 376 -9.58 28.46 23.16
#